data_AF-A0A5J5KXZ3-F1
#
_entry.id   AF-A0A5J5KXZ3-F1
#
_cell.length_a   1.000
_cell.length_b   1.000
_cell.length_c   1.000
_cell.angle_alpha   90.00
_cell.angle_beta   90.00
_cell.angle_gamma   90.00
#
_symmetry.space_group_name_H-M   'P 1'
#
loop_
_entity.id
_entity.type
_entity.pdbx_description
1 polymer ?
#
loop_
_entity_poly.entity_id
_entity_poly.type
_entity_poly.pdbx_seq_one_letter_code
_entity_poly.pdbx_strand_id
1 'polypeptide(L)'
;MSQHIDTDNTAAHTVDGSSPGEGDRQDPPSSVGSMWETLAPPADVDQQTGPAAYEDSAVSDVTEELADVPQWLGTRWRDLPEESMGEVWTWLRGWVDWLVETHRIPVDEIPACWYRHPEIVEELWAAANAEAQAWEATTPTMTPMTAWHFHLGMMRDRLAGKAKACVAKNAHVPTRSYRPGVGAAVLPIDEADWAGHLAEIRDTQPVSVSSTQPAARWRMCAVDVDEQVLSSEPVDVASTSPSMPSTVTAAVRRGTDTAGDVLLTATAIVGAGGGVTATWWEFSTDGGTTWEKVITSEVDRSPGKSTNGHQDEDEQS
;
A
#
# COMPACT_ATOMS: atom_id res chain seq x y z
N MET A 1 17.71 2.27 -66.55
CA MET A 1 17.53 2.97 -67.84
C MET A 1 16.43 2.24 -68.60
N SER A 2 15.34 2.96 -68.91
CA SER A 2 14.20 2.55 -69.77
C SER A 2 13.29 1.47 -69.14
N GLN A 3 11.94 1.54 -69.16
CA GLN A 3 10.99 2.20 -70.07
C GLN A 3 9.67 2.61 -69.38
N HIS A 4 9.07 3.66 -69.94
CA HIS A 4 7.68 4.14 -69.83
C HIS A 4 6.59 3.07 -70.07
N ILE A 5 5.37 3.31 -69.58
CA ILE A 5 4.17 3.66 -70.41
C ILE A 5 2.95 3.93 -69.50
N ASP A 6 2.26 5.03 -69.78
CA ASP A 6 0.96 5.49 -69.25
C ASP A 6 -0.22 4.57 -69.63
N THR A 7 -1.31 4.59 -68.85
CA THR A 7 -2.67 4.82 -69.40
C THR A 7 -3.71 5.20 -68.33
N ASP A 8 -4.30 6.40 -68.52
CA ASP A 8 -5.61 6.85 -68.02
C ASP A 8 -6.76 6.00 -68.61
N ASN A 9 -7.94 5.92 -67.95
CA ASN A 9 -9.23 6.49 -68.45
C ASN A 9 -10.51 6.04 -67.66
N THR A 10 -11.36 7.03 -67.28
CA THR A 10 -12.81 7.23 -67.62
C THR A 10 -13.87 6.17 -67.20
N ALA A 11 -15.14 6.42 -66.80
CA ALA A 11 -16.12 7.53 -66.73
C ALA A 11 -17.21 7.14 -65.66
N ALA A 12 -17.82 8.06 -64.88
CA ALA A 12 -19.08 8.81 -65.12
C ALA A 12 -20.35 7.98 -65.48
N HIS A 13 -21.38 8.00 -64.61
CA HIS A 13 -22.76 8.38 -64.98
C HIS A 13 -23.73 8.44 -63.78
N THR A 14 -24.47 9.54 -63.68
CA THR A 14 -25.66 9.75 -62.84
C THR A 14 -26.91 9.53 -63.70
N VAL A 15 -27.97 8.88 -63.16
CA VAL A 15 -29.37 9.02 -63.62
C VAL A 15 -30.33 8.84 -62.44
N ASP A 16 -31.34 9.70 -62.41
CA ASP A 16 -32.43 9.90 -61.44
C ASP A 16 -33.72 9.15 -61.88
N GLY A 17 -34.66 8.87 -60.95
CA GLY A 17 -35.93 8.18 -61.24
C GLY A 17 -36.88 7.91 -60.06
N SER A 18 -37.72 8.90 -59.72
CA SER A 18 -39.08 8.95 -59.10
C SER A 18 -39.82 7.69 -58.53
N SER A 19 -40.18 7.77 -57.23
CA SER A 19 -41.41 7.44 -56.40
C SER A 19 -42.52 6.44 -56.83
N PRO A 20 -43.49 5.97 -55.97
CA PRO A 20 -43.71 6.14 -54.50
C PRO A 20 -44.15 4.85 -53.73
N GLY A 21 -44.32 4.91 -52.40
CA GLY A 21 -45.03 3.86 -51.62
C GLY A 21 -44.89 3.96 -50.09
N GLU A 22 -45.94 4.48 -49.43
CA GLU A 22 -46.17 4.46 -47.97
C GLU A 22 -46.40 3.04 -47.42
N GLY A 23 -45.93 2.75 -46.19
CA GLY A 23 -46.26 1.51 -45.49
C GLY A 23 -45.44 1.18 -44.23
N ASP A 24 -45.45 2.08 -43.26
CA ASP A 24 -45.35 1.89 -41.80
C ASP A 24 -44.59 0.64 -41.24
N ARG A 25 -43.35 0.86 -40.79
CA ARG A 25 -42.75 0.16 -39.63
C ARG A 25 -41.87 1.16 -38.87
N GLN A 26 -42.23 1.36 -37.61
CA GLN A 26 -41.47 2.13 -36.64
C GLN A 26 -40.20 1.36 -36.26
N ASP A 27 -39.05 1.88 -36.69
CA ASP A 27 -37.75 1.64 -36.06
C ASP A 27 -37.22 2.99 -35.54
N PRO A 28 -36.58 3.02 -34.35
CA PRO A 28 -36.20 4.24 -33.66
C PRO A 28 -35.04 4.95 -34.38
N PRO A 29 -35.03 6.30 -34.46
CA PRO A 29 -33.85 6.99 -34.96
C PRO A 29 -32.71 6.86 -33.96
N SER A 30 -31.70 6.11 -34.38
CA SER A 30 -30.31 6.23 -33.97
C SER A 30 -29.85 7.68 -34.12
N SER A 31 -29.72 8.37 -33.00
CA SER A 31 -28.80 9.48 -32.78
C SER A 31 -29.05 9.95 -31.35
N VAL A 32 -28.32 9.38 -30.39
CA VAL A 32 -28.06 10.10 -29.13
C VAL A 32 -27.03 11.18 -29.46
N GLY A 33 -27.48 12.14 -30.27
CA GLY A 33 -26.86 13.44 -30.36
C GLY A 33 -26.96 14.06 -28.98
N SER A 34 -25.84 14.07 -28.29
CA SER A 34 -25.30 15.39 -28.07
C SER A 34 -26.19 16.36 -27.30
N MET A 35 -26.75 16.03 -26.13
CA MET A 35 -27.59 17.00 -25.37
C MET A 35 -26.84 18.29 -24.98
N TRP A 36 -25.53 18.38 -25.25
CA TRP A 36 -24.72 19.58 -25.14
C TRP A 36 -24.67 20.47 -26.40
N GLU A 37 -25.17 20.03 -27.56
CA GLU A 37 -25.00 20.75 -28.83
C GLU A 37 -26.14 21.75 -29.17
N THR A 38 -27.22 21.81 -28.38
CA THR A 38 -28.35 22.77 -28.61
C THR A 38 -28.26 24.03 -27.74
N LEU A 39 -27.16 24.24 -27.02
CA LEU A 39 -26.94 25.49 -26.29
C LEU A 39 -26.25 26.50 -27.22
N ALA A 40 -27.02 27.07 -28.14
CA ALA A 40 -26.63 28.35 -28.74
C ALA A 40 -26.55 29.38 -27.60
N PRO A 41 -25.43 30.11 -27.43
CA PRO A 41 -25.31 31.09 -26.37
C PRO A 41 -26.31 32.21 -26.64
N PRO A 42 -27.08 32.68 -25.64
CA PRO A 42 -27.90 33.86 -25.83
C PRO A 42 -26.99 35.04 -26.16
N ALA A 43 -27.27 35.70 -27.29
CA ALA A 43 -26.75 37.03 -27.55
C ALA A 43 -27.23 37.95 -26.41
N ASP A 44 -26.30 38.71 -25.84
CA ASP A 44 -26.43 39.55 -24.64
C ASP A 44 -26.51 38.79 -23.31
N VAL A 45 -25.39 38.17 -22.93
CA VAL A 45 -25.02 38.01 -21.52
C VAL A 45 -23.95 39.06 -21.26
N ASP A 46 -24.32 40.11 -20.51
CA ASP A 46 -23.35 40.98 -19.85
C ASP A 46 -22.24 40.10 -19.27
N GLN A 47 -20.98 40.47 -19.45
CA GLN A 47 -19.85 39.84 -18.75
C GLN A 47 -20.04 40.08 -17.26
N GLN A 48 -20.89 39.26 -16.65
CA GLN A 48 -20.99 39.10 -15.24
C GLN A 48 -19.72 38.36 -14.87
N THR A 49 -18.72 39.14 -14.45
CA THR A 49 -17.58 38.69 -13.67
C THR A 49 -18.04 37.53 -12.81
N GLY A 50 -17.56 36.32 -13.11
CA GLY A 50 -17.85 35.15 -12.28
C GLY A 50 -17.57 35.52 -10.82
N PRO A 51 -18.31 34.97 -9.84
CA PRO A 51 -18.02 35.25 -8.45
C PRO A 51 -16.53 35.04 -8.25
N ALA A 52 -15.87 36.06 -7.67
CA ALA A 52 -14.44 36.05 -7.41
C ALA A 52 -14.05 34.66 -6.90
N ALA A 53 -12.93 34.11 -7.41
CA ALA A 53 -12.39 32.85 -6.94
C ALA A 53 -12.54 32.82 -5.41
N TYR A 54 -13.19 31.79 -4.87
CA TYR A 54 -13.43 31.66 -3.44
C TYR A 54 -12.08 31.73 -2.72
N GLU A 55 -11.72 32.92 -2.26
CA GLU A 55 -10.61 33.17 -1.36
C GLU A 55 -11.18 32.98 0.03
N ASP A 56 -10.92 31.80 0.58
CA ASP A 56 -11.26 31.52 1.96
C ASP A 56 -10.46 32.48 2.86
N SER A 57 -11.15 33.32 3.62
CA SER A 57 -10.50 34.26 4.55
C SER A 57 -9.56 33.54 5.50
N ALA A 58 -9.86 32.29 5.89
CA ALA A 58 -8.99 31.48 6.73
C ALA A 58 -7.68 31.07 6.02
N VAL A 59 -7.69 30.92 4.69
CA VAL A 59 -6.48 30.66 3.90
C VAL A 59 -5.66 31.94 3.77
N SER A 60 -6.30 33.09 3.52
CA SER A 60 -5.60 34.39 3.46
C SER A 60 -4.93 34.76 4.78
N ASP A 61 -5.60 34.54 5.91
CA ASP A 61 -5.05 34.79 7.25
C ASP A 61 -3.84 33.88 7.56
N VAL A 62 -3.89 32.60 7.16
CA VAL A 62 -2.74 31.67 7.26
C VAL A 62 -1.60 32.08 6.31
N THR A 63 -1.93 32.68 5.16
CA THR A 63 -0.92 33.13 4.17
C THR A 63 -0.18 34.38 4.66
N GLU A 64 -0.86 35.27 5.39
CA GLU A 64 -0.23 36.41 6.08
C GLU A 64 0.59 35.96 7.29
N GLU A 65 0.15 34.96 8.06
CA GLU A 65 0.91 34.40 9.20
C GLU A 65 2.16 33.62 8.75
N LEU A 66 2.10 32.93 7.61
CA LEU A 66 3.28 32.27 7.00
C LEU A 66 4.26 33.23 6.33
N ALA A 67 3.95 34.53 6.21
CA ALA A 67 4.84 35.49 5.56
C ALA A 67 6.17 35.68 6.31
N ASP A 68 6.20 35.40 7.61
CA ASP A 68 7.40 35.47 8.45
C ASP A 68 8.26 34.18 8.37
N VAL A 69 7.72 33.07 7.86
CA VAL A 69 8.45 31.82 7.70
C VAL A 69 9.13 31.81 6.33
N PRO A 70 10.46 31.57 6.25
CA PRO A 70 11.14 31.50 4.97
C PRO A 70 10.53 30.43 4.06
N GLN A 71 10.17 30.81 2.83
CA GLN A 71 9.44 29.93 1.88
C GLN A 71 10.20 28.64 1.52
N TRP A 72 11.52 28.63 1.72
CA TRP A 72 12.38 27.48 1.46
C TRP A 72 12.47 26.50 2.64
N LEU A 73 11.96 26.86 3.81
CA LEU A 73 11.96 26.00 5.00
C LEU A 73 11.04 24.79 4.77
N GLY A 74 11.50 23.60 5.15
CA GLY A 74 10.82 22.32 4.88
C GLY A 74 11.11 21.73 3.49
N THR A 75 11.78 22.46 2.60
CA THR A 75 12.22 21.93 1.30
C THR A 75 13.47 21.04 1.48
N ARG A 76 13.61 19.99 0.67
CA ARG A 76 14.82 19.16 0.69
C ARG A 76 16.02 19.99 0.27
N TRP A 77 17.18 19.78 0.90
CA TRP A 77 18.40 20.55 0.58
C TRP A 77 18.75 20.52 -0.92
N ARG A 78 18.57 19.38 -1.58
CA ARG A 78 18.81 19.21 -3.02
C ARG A 78 17.85 20.00 -3.92
N ASP A 79 16.65 20.30 -3.43
CA ASP A 79 15.56 20.86 -4.21
C ASP A 79 15.40 22.37 -3.97
N LEU A 80 16.37 23.00 -3.28
CA LEU A 80 16.34 24.43 -2.99
C LEU A 80 16.60 25.28 -4.25
N PRO A 81 15.87 26.40 -4.43
CA PRO A 81 16.08 27.32 -5.53
C PRO A 81 17.47 27.97 -5.44
N GLU A 82 18.17 28.07 -6.57
CA GLU A 82 19.55 28.57 -6.63
C GLU A 82 19.64 30.04 -6.19
N GLU A 83 18.61 30.84 -6.49
CA GLU A 83 18.51 32.25 -6.11
C GLU A 83 18.52 32.47 -4.59
N SER A 84 17.93 31.56 -3.81
CA SER A 84 17.80 31.68 -2.35
C SER A 84 18.95 31.03 -1.60
N MET A 85 19.84 30.29 -2.29
CA MET A 85 20.92 29.54 -1.63
C MET A 85 21.83 30.42 -0.76
N GLY A 86 22.11 31.67 -1.17
CA GLY A 86 22.95 32.58 -0.38
C GLY A 86 22.33 32.94 0.97
N GLU A 87 21.01 33.15 1.00
CA GLU A 87 20.25 33.39 2.23
C GLU A 87 20.20 32.13 3.08
N VAL A 88 19.85 30.98 2.48
CA VAL A 88 19.77 29.68 3.15
C VAL A 88 21.08 29.33 3.85
N TRP A 89 22.22 29.52 3.19
CA TRP A 89 23.54 29.27 3.79
C TRP A 89 23.82 30.17 4.99
N THR A 90 23.40 31.43 4.92
CA THR A 90 23.58 32.40 6.01
C THR A 90 22.72 32.03 7.21
N TRP A 91 21.45 31.69 6.96
CA TRP A 91 20.53 31.23 7.99
C TRP A 91 21.01 29.93 8.65
N LEU A 92 21.35 28.92 7.84
CA LEU A 92 21.83 27.63 8.33
C LEU A 92 23.10 27.80 9.16
N ARG A 93 24.01 28.69 8.76
CA ARG A 93 25.20 29.00 9.55
C ARG A 93 24.82 29.56 10.93
N GLY A 94 23.92 30.54 10.99
CA GLY A 94 23.46 31.11 12.26
C GLY A 94 22.82 30.06 13.17
N TRP A 95 22.02 29.17 12.58
CA TRP A 95 21.41 28.05 13.29
C TRP A 95 22.46 27.06 13.82
N VAL A 96 23.46 26.67 13.01
CA VAL A 96 24.55 25.79 13.45
C VAL A 96 25.38 26.43 14.56
N ASP A 97 25.67 27.74 14.46
CA ASP A 97 26.40 28.47 15.50
C ASP A 97 25.63 28.44 16.83
N TRP A 98 24.31 28.66 16.81
CA TRP A 98 23.43 28.50 17.98
C TRP A 98 23.43 27.07 18.51
N LEU A 99 23.34 26.08 17.63
CA LEU A 99 23.28 24.66 18.00
C LEU A 99 24.56 24.22 18.73
N VAL A 100 25.72 24.61 18.20
CA VAL A 100 27.04 24.28 18.79
C VAL A 100 27.19 24.93 20.16
N GLU A 101 26.80 26.20 20.31
CA GLU A 101 26.86 26.91 21.59
C GLU A 101 25.90 26.32 22.63
N THR A 102 24.63 26.13 22.24
CA THR A 102 23.55 25.70 23.14
C THR A 102 23.72 24.25 23.60
N HIS A 103 24.10 23.35 22.69
CA HIS A 103 24.24 21.92 22.98
C HIS A 103 25.69 21.47 23.22
N ARG A 104 26.63 22.42 23.25
CA ARG A 104 28.08 22.20 23.46
C ARG A 104 28.62 21.07 22.58
N ILE A 105 28.32 21.15 21.30
CA ILE A 105 28.71 20.11 20.34
C ILE A 105 30.22 20.22 20.10
N PRO A 106 31.00 19.12 20.27
CA PRO A 106 32.44 19.16 20.06
C PRO A 106 32.80 19.30 18.58
N VAL A 107 34.00 19.83 18.32
CA VAL A 107 34.58 19.99 16.97
C VAL A 107 34.74 18.64 16.24
N ASP A 108 34.80 17.55 16.99
CA ASP A 108 34.86 16.19 16.47
C ASP A 108 33.55 15.75 15.77
N GLU A 109 32.40 16.30 16.20
CA GLU A 109 31.09 16.06 15.60
C GLU A 109 30.80 17.06 14.47
N ILE A 110 31.00 18.36 14.73
CA ILE A 110 30.79 19.44 13.77
C ILE A 110 32.09 20.23 13.60
N PRO A 111 32.91 19.95 12.57
CA PRO A 111 34.17 20.66 12.35
C PRO A 111 33.94 22.03 11.70
N ALA A 112 34.93 22.93 11.77
CA ALA A 112 34.89 24.22 11.08
C ALA A 112 34.74 24.13 9.55
N CYS A 113 35.02 22.96 8.95
CA CYS A 113 34.84 22.68 7.53
C CYS A 113 33.51 21.98 7.19
N TRP A 114 32.54 21.93 8.11
CA TRP A 114 31.25 21.23 7.95
C TRP A 114 30.55 21.56 6.62
N TYR A 115 30.57 22.83 6.20
CA TYR A 115 29.94 23.32 4.96
C TYR A 115 30.53 22.70 3.67
N ARG A 116 31.71 22.07 3.75
CA ARG A 116 32.37 21.37 2.64
C ARG A 116 32.02 19.89 2.57
N HIS A 117 31.24 19.38 3.53
CA HIS A 117 30.85 17.99 3.64
C HIS A 117 29.34 17.87 3.36
N PRO A 118 28.92 17.49 2.13
CA PRO A 118 27.49 17.49 1.77
C PRO A 118 26.65 16.58 2.67
N GLU A 119 27.21 15.45 3.11
CA GLU A 119 26.58 14.52 4.05
C GLU A 119 26.40 15.05 5.48
N ILE A 120 27.13 16.10 5.86
CA ILE A 120 26.97 16.80 7.13
C ILE A 120 25.94 17.92 6.94
N VAL A 121 26.03 18.65 5.83
CA VAL A 121 25.10 19.73 5.47
C VAL A 121 23.67 19.20 5.39
N GLU A 122 23.43 18.08 4.71
CA GLU A 122 22.10 17.45 4.59
C GLU A 122 21.50 17.06 5.95
N GLU A 123 22.33 16.55 6.87
CA GLU A 123 21.89 16.17 8.22
C GLU A 123 21.58 17.39 9.09
N LEU A 124 22.43 18.41 9.03
CA LEU A 124 22.22 19.68 9.75
C LEU A 124 20.97 20.40 9.22
N TRP A 125 20.76 20.37 7.90
CA TRP A 125 19.56 20.91 7.28
C TRP A 125 18.30 20.19 7.73
N ALA A 126 18.30 18.86 7.72
CA ALA A 126 17.16 18.07 8.19
C ALA A 126 16.84 18.36 9.65
N ALA A 127 17.87 18.51 10.49
CA ALA A 127 17.69 18.84 11.90
C ALA A 127 17.15 20.27 12.10
N ALA A 128 17.65 21.25 11.36
CA ALA A 128 17.15 22.62 11.42
C ALA A 128 15.66 22.71 11.04
N ASN A 129 15.24 21.97 10.02
CA ASN A 129 13.83 21.88 9.66
C ASN A 129 12.99 21.15 10.71
N ALA A 130 13.52 20.09 11.32
CA ALA A 130 12.83 19.36 12.38
C ALA A 130 12.64 20.23 13.63
N GLU A 131 13.62 21.07 13.95
CA GLU A 131 13.55 22.03 15.06
C GLU A 131 12.50 23.10 14.78
N ALA A 132 12.57 23.75 13.62
CA ALA A 132 11.57 24.74 13.23
C ALA A 132 10.15 24.14 13.20
N GLN A 133 9.96 22.95 12.62
CA GLN A 133 8.66 22.28 12.64
C GLN A 133 8.16 21.97 14.06
N ALA A 134 9.06 21.60 14.98
CA ALA A 134 8.67 21.28 16.34
C ALA A 134 8.17 22.52 17.09
N TRP A 135 8.81 23.68 16.89
CA TRP A 135 8.50 24.93 17.61
C TRP A 135 7.45 25.81 16.94
N GLU A 136 7.35 25.80 15.61
CA GLU A 136 6.34 26.55 14.83
C GLU A 136 4.98 25.81 14.76
N ALA A 137 4.81 24.76 15.56
CA ALA A 137 3.50 24.15 15.71
C ALA A 137 2.52 25.15 16.34
N THR A 138 1.52 25.59 15.58
CA THR A 138 0.48 26.57 15.99
C THR A 138 -0.29 26.15 17.24
N THR A 139 -0.18 24.88 17.66
CA THR A 139 -0.72 24.37 18.92
C THR A 139 0.43 24.04 19.89
N PRO A 140 0.37 24.53 21.15
CA PRO A 140 1.30 24.13 22.19
C PRO A 140 1.25 22.61 22.39
N THR A 141 2.34 21.93 22.02
CA THR A 141 2.49 20.48 22.18
C THR A 141 3.80 20.16 22.87
N MET A 142 3.92 18.93 23.37
CA MET A 142 5.19 18.44 23.95
C MET A 142 6.22 18.08 22.87
N THR A 143 5.92 18.28 21.57
CA THR A 143 6.74 17.88 20.42
C THR A 143 8.17 18.43 20.45
N PRO A 144 8.42 19.70 20.82
CA PRO A 144 9.80 20.17 21.00
C PRO A 144 10.58 19.38 22.05
N MET A 145 9.91 18.98 23.12
CA MET A 145 10.54 18.26 24.22
C MET A 145 10.74 16.77 23.90
N THR A 146 9.80 16.15 23.18
CA THR A 146 9.75 14.70 22.97
C THR A 146 10.13 14.24 21.56
N ALA A 147 10.21 15.12 20.57
CA ALA A 147 10.59 14.77 19.20
C ALA A 147 11.92 15.42 18.81
N TRP A 148 12.06 16.73 19.00
CA TRP A 148 13.28 17.45 18.62
C TRP A 148 14.51 16.95 19.40
N HIS A 149 14.45 16.85 20.74
CA HIS A 149 15.60 16.37 21.52
C HIS A 149 16.00 14.92 21.21
N PHE A 150 15.05 14.06 20.85
CA PHE A 150 15.36 12.70 20.39
C PHE A 150 16.01 12.72 19.00
N HIS A 151 15.49 13.55 18.08
CA HIS A 151 16.08 13.74 16.77
C HIS A 151 17.51 14.28 16.87
N LEU A 152 17.75 15.24 17.77
CA LEU A 152 19.07 15.81 18.04
C LEU A 152 20.07 14.73 18.47
N GLY A 153 19.69 13.84 19.40
CA GLY A 153 20.54 12.72 19.81
C GLY A 153 20.90 11.82 18.62
N MET A 154 19.90 11.41 17.84
CA MET A 154 20.10 10.57 16.66
C MET A 154 20.94 11.25 15.57
N MET A 155 20.77 12.56 15.36
CA MET A 155 21.57 13.33 14.41
C MET A 155 23.04 13.34 14.83
N ARG A 156 23.33 13.56 16.12
CA ARG A 156 24.70 13.54 16.65
C ARG A 156 25.38 12.19 16.43
N ASP A 157 24.66 11.09 16.66
CA ASP A 157 25.17 9.74 16.39
C ASP A 157 25.49 9.53 14.89
N ARG A 158 24.67 10.08 13.99
CA ARG A 158 24.92 10.01 12.53
C ARG A 158 26.09 10.89 12.10
N LEU A 159 26.28 12.05 12.72
CA LEU A 159 27.40 12.97 12.42
C LEU A 159 28.74 12.42 12.94
N ALA A 160 28.70 11.63 14.01
CA ALA A 160 29.88 11.05 14.63
C ALA A 160 30.73 10.27 13.61
N GLY A 161 31.95 10.77 13.38
CA GLY A 161 32.94 10.12 12.53
C GLY A 161 32.90 10.49 11.04
N LYS A 162 31.89 11.23 10.55
CA LYS A 162 31.82 11.66 9.14
C LYS A 162 33.01 12.54 8.73
N ALA A 163 33.44 13.44 9.62
CA ALA A 163 34.60 14.31 9.37
C ALA A 163 35.91 13.88 10.07
N LYS A 164 36.03 12.61 10.49
CA LYS A 164 37.17 12.13 11.29
C LYS A 164 38.54 12.41 10.64
N ALA A 165 38.62 12.32 9.31
CA ALA A 165 39.85 12.60 8.56
C ALA A 165 40.25 14.08 8.59
N CYS A 166 39.26 14.99 8.61
CA CYS A 166 39.50 16.44 8.67
C CYS A 166 39.93 16.86 10.06
N VAL A 167 39.27 16.32 11.09
CA VAL A 167 39.59 16.55 12.51
C VAL A 167 41.01 16.07 12.82
N ALA A 168 41.36 14.84 12.42
CA ALA A 168 42.68 14.26 12.69
C ALA A 168 43.84 15.02 12.03
N LYS A 169 43.62 15.66 10.88
CA LYS A 169 44.66 16.42 10.14
C LYS A 169 44.61 17.93 10.40
N ASN A 170 43.63 18.40 11.18
CA ASN A 170 43.33 19.82 11.38
C ASN A 170 43.25 20.62 10.07
N ALA A 171 42.81 19.97 8.99
CA ALA A 171 42.71 20.53 7.65
C ALA A 171 41.63 19.79 6.88
N HIS A 172 40.89 20.51 6.03
CA HIS A 172 39.84 19.89 5.22
C HIS A 172 40.45 18.85 4.27
N VAL A 173 39.99 17.61 4.40
CA VAL A 173 40.23 16.55 3.44
C VAL A 173 38.98 16.48 2.56
N PRO A 174 39.10 16.72 1.24
CA PRO A 174 37.95 16.61 0.36
C PRO A 174 37.33 15.22 0.55
N THR A 175 36.02 15.18 0.75
CA THR A 175 35.27 13.92 0.84
C THR A 175 35.73 13.05 -0.30
N ARG A 176 36.10 11.80 0.02
CA ARG A 176 36.67 10.85 -0.93
C ARG A 176 35.66 10.72 -2.09
N SER A 177 35.89 11.47 -3.17
CA SER A 177 35.19 11.23 -4.43
C SER A 177 35.40 9.77 -4.69
N TYR A 178 34.29 9.06 -4.82
CA TYR A 178 34.25 7.62 -5.04
C TYR A 178 35.14 7.31 -6.25
N ARG A 179 36.44 7.04 -6.02
CA ARG A 179 37.50 7.06 -7.04
C ARG A 179 37.61 8.39 -7.86
N PRO A 180 38.81 8.78 -8.33
CA PRO A 180 38.90 9.71 -9.45
C PRO A 180 38.16 9.09 -10.65
N GLY A 181 37.09 9.74 -11.14
CA GLY A 181 36.31 9.30 -12.30
C GLY A 181 35.07 8.43 -12.02
N VAL A 182 34.69 8.15 -10.77
CA VAL A 182 33.48 7.37 -10.45
C VAL A 182 32.60 8.12 -9.45
N GLY A 183 32.24 9.38 -9.74
CA GLY A 183 31.30 10.14 -8.88
C GLY A 183 29.94 9.43 -8.73
N ALA A 184 29.06 9.90 -7.84
CA ALA A 184 27.69 9.36 -7.73
C ALA A 184 26.90 9.42 -9.06
N ALA A 185 27.22 10.40 -9.91
CA ALA A 185 26.73 10.53 -11.29
C ALA A 185 27.38 9.53 -12.29
N VAL A 186 28.33 8.74 -11.83
CA VAL A 186 29.08 7.72 -12.59
C VAL A 186 29.05 6.39 -11.82
N LEU A 187 28.01 6.15 -11.02
CA LEU A 187 27.68 4.78 -10.68
C LEU A 187 27.41 4.07 -12.01
N PRO A 188 28.15 3.00 -12.37
CA PRO A 188 27.83 2.23 -13.56
C PRO A 188 26.55 1.44 -13.25
N ILE A 189 25.42 2.13 -13.35
CA ILE A 189 24.13 1.47 -13.44
C ILE A 189 24.11 0.84 -14.83
N ASP A 190 23.81 -0.44 -14.88
CA ASP A 190 23.52 -1.07 -16.15
C ASP A 190 22.19 -0.50 -16.65
N GLU A 191 22.26 0.48 -17.55
CA GLU A 191 21.09 1.16 -18.11
C GLU A 191 20.14 0.18 -18.83
N ALA A 192 20.66 -0.95 -19.34
CA ALA A 192 19.83 -1.97 -19.97
C ALA A 192 19.06 -2.79 -18.92
N ASP A 193 19.71 -3.17 -17.82
CA ASP A 193 19.04 -3.83 -16.68
C ASP A 193 18.01 -2.90 -16.04
N TRP A 194 18.36 -1.62 -15.86
CA TRP A 194 17.45 -0.60 -15.34
C TRP A 194 16.23 -0.38 -16.24
N ALA A 195 16.44 -0.27 -17.55
CA ALA A 195 15.34 -0.18 -18.51
C ALA A 195 14.47 -1.45 -18.50
N GLY A 196 15.08 -2.64 -18.36
CA GLY A 196 14.37 -3.91 -18.20
C GLY A 196 13.51 -3.94 -16.94
N HIS A 197 14.03 -3.44 -15.82
CA HIS A 197 13.28 -3.33 -14.56
C HIS A 197 12.08 -2.38 -14.68
N LEU A 198 12.25 -1.22 -15.33
CA LEU A 198 11.14 -0.28 -15.55
C LEU A 198 10.07 -0.82 -16.52
N ALA A 199 10.47 -1.68 -17.46
CA ALA A 199 9.56 -2.35 -18.38
C ALA A 199 8.87 -3.58 -17.78
N GLU A 200 9.22 -3.99 -16.55
CA GLU A 200 8.61 -5.14 -15.87
C GLU A 200 7.15 -4.83 -15.50
N ILE A 201 6.21 -5.52 -16.15
CA ILE A 201 4.78 -5.45 -15.83
C ILE A 201 4.41 -6.61 -14.92
N ARG A 202 3.90 -6.30 -13.73
CA ARG A 202 3.32 -7.28 -12.80
C ARG A 202 1.82 -7.08 -12.70
N ASP A 203 1.09 -8.18 -12.89
CA ASP A 203 -0.36 -8.23 -12.68
C ASP A 203 -0.69 -9.37 -11.70
N THR A 204 -1.78 -9.23 -10.95
CA THR A 204 -2.20 -10.21 -9.95
C THR A 204 -3.71 -10.41 -10.03
N GLN A 205 -4.12 -11.62 -10.40
CA GLN A 205 -5.51 -12.02 -10.47
C GLN A 205 -5.93 -12.80 -9.22
N PRO A 206 -6.88 -12.32 -8.40
CA PRO A 206 -7.48 -13.14 -7.37
C PRO A 206 -8.32 -14.26 -7.99
N VAL A 207 -8.10 -15.51 -7.56
CA VAL A 207 -8.81 -16.70 -8.04
C VAL A 207 -9.55 -17.36 -6.87
N SER A 208 -10.87 -17.49 -6.99
CA SER A 208 -11.68 -18.25 -6.04
C SER A 208 -11.57 -19.74 -6.32
N VAL A 209 -11.03 -20.51 -5.37
CA VAL A 209 -11.00 -21.98 -5.43
C VAL A 209 -12.23 -22.57 -4.73
N SER A 210 -12.99 -23.41 -5.45
CA SER A 210 -14.08 -24.20 -4.87
C SER A 210 -13.65 -25.66 -4.71
N SER A 211 -13.99 -26.28 -3.58
CA SER A 211 -13.73 -27.71 -3.33
C SER A 211 -14.63 -28.65 -4.16
N THR A 212 -15.67 -28.11 -4.80
CA THR A 212 -16.66 -28.87 -5.59
C THR A 212 -16.41 -28.82 -7.10
N GLN A 213 -15.44 -28.03 -7.56
CA GLN A 213 -15.08 -27.94 -8.99
C GLN A 213 -13.69 -28.53 -9.26
N PRO A 214 -13.47 -29.09 -10.46
CA PRO A 214 -12.14 -29.57 -10.85
C PRO A 214 -11.13 -28.42 -10.86
N ALA A 215 -9.85 -28.74 -10.62
CA ALA A 215 -8.76 -27.77 -10.64
C ALA A 215 -8.74 -27.01 -11.97
N ALA A 216 -8.73 -25.67 -11.89
CA ALA A 216 -8.70 -24.79 -13.05
C ALA A 216 -7.25 -24.40 -13.36
N ARG A 217 -6.91 -24.34 -14.65
CA ARG A 217 -5.59 -23.92 -15.13
C ARG A 217 -5.60 -22.44 -15.51
N TRP A 218 -4.68 -21.68 -14.94
CA TRP A 218 -4.56 -20.23 -15.17
C TRP A 218 -3.20 -19.92 -15.78
N ARG A 219 -3.15 -19.02 -16.75
CA ARG A 219 -1.91 -18.48 -17.32
C ARG A 219 -2.08 -16.98 -17.55
N MET A 220 -0.99 -16.24 -17.51
CA MET A 220 -0.98 -14.83 -17.89
C MET A 220 -0.82 -14.73 -19.41
N CYS A 221 -1.52 -13.77 -20.02
CA CYS A 221 -1.34 -13.41 -21.42
C CYS A 221 -1.04 -11.91 -21.51
N ALA A 222 -0.19 -11.53 -22.45
CA ALA A 222 0.10 -10.14 -22.79
C ALA A 222 0.08 -9.97 -24.31
N VAL A 223 -0.23 -8.77 -24.79
CA VAL A 223 -0.12 -8.42 -26.21
C VAL A 223 1.07 -7.49 -26.36
N ASP A 224 1.99 -7.81 -27.26
CA ASP A 224 3.14 -6.95 -27.56
C ASP A 224 2.80 -5.83 -28.55
N VAL A 225 3.79 -5.00 -28.88
CA VAL A 225 3.65 -3.86 -29.81
C VAL A 225 3.38 -4.28 -31.26
N ASP A 226 3.68 -5.54 -31.60
CA ASP A 226 3.41 -6.13 -32.92
C ASP A 226 2.06 -6.88 -32.94
N GLU A 227 1.21 -6.62 -31.94
CA GLU A 227 -0.10 -7.25 -31.72
C GLU A 227 -0.05 -8.77 -31.52
N GLN A 228 1.10 -9.33 -31.14
CA GLN A 228 1.23 -10.76 -30.86
C GLN A 228 0.84 -11.09 -29.42
N VAL A 229 0.08 -12.17 -29.24
CA VAL A 229 -0.31 -12.67 -27.93
C VAL A 229 0.78 -13.58 -27.38
N LEU A 230 1.44 -13.12 -26.33
CA LEU A 230 2.36 -13.90 -25.50
C LEU A 230 1.57 -14.57 -24.37
N SER A 231 1.93 -15.81 -24.02
CA SER A 231 1.27 -16.57 -22.94
C SER A 231 2.29 -17.26 -22.06
N SER A 232 2.08 -17.21 -20.74
CA SER A 232 2.90 -17.95 -19.78
C SER A 232 2.57 -19.44 -19.77
N GLU A 233 3.42 -20.23 -19.11
CA GLU A 233 3.05 -21.60 -18.73
C GLU A 233 1.84 -21.56 -17.77
N PRO A 234 0.86 -22.46 -17.95
CA PRO A 234 -0.31 -22.51 -17.09
C PRO A 234 -0.03 -23.22 -15.76
N VAL A 235 -0.54 -22.62 -14.68
CA VAL A 235 -0.49 -23.13 -13.31
C VAL A 235 -1.83 -23.75 -12.92
N ASP A 236 -1.79 -24.92 -12.28
CA ASP A 236 -2.95 -25.57 -11.70
C ASP A 236 -3.33 -24.90 -10.37
N VAL A 237 -4.56 -24.42 -10.26
CA VAL A 237 -5.10 -23.84 -9.04
C VAL A 237 -6.16 -24.79 -8.49
N ALA A 238 -5.83 -25.48 -7.39
CA ALA A 238 -6.69 -26.45 -6.72
C ALA A 238 -6.92 -26.09 -5.25
N SER A 239 -8.05 -26.54 -4.69
CA SER A 239 -8.34 -26.44 -3.25
C SER A 239 -7.36 -27.31 -2.44
N THR A 240 -6.27 -26.72 -1.94
CA THR A 240 -5.45 -27.30 -0.87
C THR A 240 -6.10 -27.00 0.47
N SER A 241 -7.18 -27.71 0.80
CA SER A 241 -7.62 -27.76 2.20
C SER A 241 -6.62 -28.65 2.97
N PRO A 242 -5.87 -28.13 3.96
CA PRO A 242 -5.05 -28.99 4.80
C PRO A 242 -5.99 -29.93 5.57
N SER A 243 -5.89 -31.23 5.31
CA SER A 243 -6.56 -32.26 6.10
C SER A 243 -5.94 -32.28 7.49
N MET A 244 -6.45 -31.47 8.41
CA MET A 244 -6.15 -31.65 9.82
C MET A 244 -6.93 -32.88 10.31
N PRO A 245 -6.30 -33.90 10.92
CA PRO A 245 -7.03 -35.03 11.47
C PRO A 245 -7.81 -34.60 12.72
N SER A 246 -9.00 -35.16 12.92
CA SER A 246 -9.72 -35.03 14.19
C SER A 246 -8.98 -35.80 15.28
N THR A 247 -8.90 -35.24 16.49
CA THR A 247 -8.22 -35.85 17.65
C THR A 247 -9.12 -35.85 18.88
N VAL A 248 -8.85 -36.71 19.86
CA VAL A 248 -9.52 -36.72 21.16
C VAL A 248 -8.47 -36.57 22.25
N THR A 249 -8.66 -35.63 23.17
CA THR A 249 -7.73 -35.44 24.30
C THR A 249 -7.77 -36.61 25.27
N ALA A 250 -6.70 -36.81 26.03
CA ALA A 250 -6.71 -37.77 27.14
C ALA A 250 -7.86 -37.47 28.11
N ALA A 251 -8.48 -38.53 28.65
CA ALA A 251 -9.54 -38.40 29.65
C ALA A 251 -8.96 -37.91 30.98
N VAL A 252 -9.61 -36.91 31.58
CA VAL A 252 -9.19 -36.33 32.86
C VAL A 252 -10.33 -36.39 33.86
N ARG A 253 -10.00 -36.70 35.12
CA ARG A 253 -10.94 -36.63 36.25
C ARG A 253 -11.20 -35.16 36.60
N ARG A 254 -12.44 -34.71 36.41
CA ARG A 254 -12.87 -33.32 36.65
C ARG A 254 -13.31 -33.09 38.10
N GLY A 255 -13.76 -34.12 38.80
CA GLY A 255 -14.19 -34.04 40.20
C GLY A 255 -15.13 -35.17 40.59
N THR A 256 -15.99 -34.90 41.56
CA THR A 256 -17.13 -35.74 41.92
C THR A 256 -18.42 -34.94 41.88
N ASP A 257 -19.54 -35.58 41.57
CA ASP A 257 -20.86 -34.97 41.69
C ASP A 257 -21.39 -35.00 43.13
N THR A 258 -22.64 -34.57 43.33
CA THR A 258 -23.31 -34.55 44.64
C THR A 258 -23.67 -35.93 45.18
N ALA A 259 -23.72 -36.95 44.32
CA ALA A 259 -23.92 -38.34 44.72
C ALA A 259 -22.59 -39.03 45.09
N GLY A 260 -21.46 -38.40 44.77
CA GLY A 260 -20.11 -38.91 45.01
C GLY A 260 -19.50 -39.62 43.79
N ASP A 261 -20.19 -39.63 42.65
CA ASP A 261 -19.71 -40.26 41.42
C ASP A 261 -18.60 -39.46 40.75
N VAL A 262 -17.65 -40.13 40.11
CA VAL A 262 -16.50 -39.50 39.48
C VAL A 262 -16.87 -38.92 38.11
N LEU A 263 -16.61 -37.62 37.92
CA LEU A 263 -16.83 -36.94 36.64
C LEU A 263 -15.57 -37.02 35.77
N LEU A 264 -15.71 -37.54 34.55
CA LEU A 264 -14.65 -37.63 33.54
C LEU A 264 -14.90 -36.62 32.41
N THR A 265 -13.83 -36.09 31.82
CA THR A 265 -13.92 -35.19 30.66
C THR A 265 -12.85 -35.49 29.62
N ALA A 266 -13.21 -35.38 28.36
CA ALA A 266 -12.32 -35.45 27.20
C ALA A 266 -12.93 -34.57 26.09
N THR A 267 -12.08 -33.99 25.25
CA THR A 267 -12.49 -33.08 24.18
C THR A 267 -12.16 -33.70 22.83
N ALA A 268 -13.16 -33.81 21.95
CA ALA A 268 -12.96 -34.13 20.55
C ALA A 268 -12.71 -32.83 19.77
N ILE A 269 -11.56 -32.73 19.10
CA ILE A 269 -11.17 -31.61 18.25
C ILE A 269 -11.38 -32.04 16.81
N VAL A 270 -12.27 -31.34 16.09
CA VAL A 270 -12.63 -31.68 14.71
C VAL A 270 -11.64 -31.05 13.73
N GLY A 271 -11.13 -31.88 12.83
CA GLY A 271 -10.27 -31.47 11.72
C GLY A 271 -10.95 -30.61 10.66
N ALA A 272 -10.19 -29.83 9.91
CA ALA A 272 -10.70 -29.04 8.79
C ALA A 272 -11.32 -29.94 7.70
N GLY A 273 -12.59 -29.72 7.39
CA GLY A 273 -13.36 -30.52 6.42
C GLY A 273 -14.02 -31.78 6.99
N GLY A 274 -13.86 -32.08 8.28
CA GLY A 274 -14.49 -33.21 8.97
C GLY A 274 -15.65 -32.80 9.89
N GLY A 275 -16.35 -33.81 10.42
CA GLY A 275 -17.39 -33.66 11.46
C GLY A 275 -17.32 -34.82 12.46
N VAL A 276 -17.67 -34.58 13.73
CA VAL A 276 -17.88 -35.65 14.72
C VAL A 276 -19.37 -35.95 14.75
N THR A 277 -19.76 -37.17 14.41
CA THR A 277 -21.16 -37.59 14.35
C THR A 277 -21.65 -38.22 15.65
N ALA A 278 -20.77 -38.73 16.49
CA ALA A 278 -21.11 -39.26 17.81
C ALA A 278 -19.92 -39.23 18.77
N THR A 279 -20.20 -39.24 20.07
CA THR A 279 -19.22 -39.44 21.15
C THR A 279 -19.76 -40.41 22.17
N TRP A 280 -18.95 -41.33 22.69
CA TRP A 280 -19.30 -42.23 23.79
C TRP A 280 -18.07 -42.50 24.66
N TRP A 281 -18.31 -43.04 25.85
CA TRP A 281 -17.29 -43.54 26.76
C TRP A 281 -17.26 -45.06 26.73
N GLU A 282 -16.07 -45.62 26.92
CA GLU A 282 -15.85 -47.04 27.14
C GLU A 282 -15.11 -47.23 28.46
N PHE A 283 -15.33 -48.36 29.11
CA PHE A 283 -14.62 -48.73 30.33
C PHE A 283 -14.02 -50.13 30.19
N SER A 284 -13.00 -50.41 30.99
CA SER A 284 -12.31 -51.69 31.00
C SER A 284 -12.16 -52.15 32.46
N THR A 285 -12.36 -53.45 32.68
CA THR A 285 -12.18 -54.09 34.00
C THR A 285 -10.93 -54.96 34.07
N ASP A 286 -10.22 -55.13 32.96
CA ASP A 286 -9.05 -56.00 32.81
C ASP A 286 -7.75 -55.22 32.54
N GLY A 287 -7.73 -53.94 32.91
CA GLY A 287 -6.54 -53.09 32.78
C GLY A 287 -6.32 -52.54 31.36
N GLY A 288 -7.37 -52.51 30.54
CA GLY A 288 -7.37 -51.94 29.19
C GLY A 288 -7.24 -52.95 28.07
N THR A 289 -7.35 -54.27 28.36
CA THR A 289 -7.26 -55.31 27.32
C THR A 289 -8.60 -55.56 26.61
N THR A 290 -9.71 -55.35 27.29
CA THR A 290 -11.06 -55.32 26.70
C THR A 290 -11.81 -54.08 27.17
N TRP A 291 -12.63 -53.54 26.28
CA TRP A 291 -13.39 -52.31 26.49
C TRP A 291 -14.87 -52.56 26.23
N GLU A 292 -15.70 -52.12 27.16
CA GLU A 292 -17.15 -52.18 27.07
C GLU A 292 -17.71 -50.77 26.91
N LYS A 293 -18.58 -50.57 25.92
CA LYS A 293 -19.22 -49.29 25.65
C LYS A 293 -20.24 -48.95 26.73
N VAL A 294 -20.12 -47.77 27.32
CA VAL A 294 -21.13 -47.20 28.21
C VAL A 294 -22.26 -46.65 27.33
N ILE A 295 -23.28 -47.46 27.08
CA ILE A 295 -24.36 -47.14 26.15
C ILE A 295 -25.07 -45.83 26.54
N THR A 296 -25.24 -45.56 27.83
CA THR A 296 -25.87 -44.34 28.36
C THR A 296 -25.07 -43.07 28.11
N SER A 297 -23.80 -43.18 27.69
CA SER A 297 -22.90 -42.05 27.45
C SER A 297 -22.83 -41.62 25.98
N GLU A 298 -23.50 -42.35 25.09
CA GLU A 298 -23.51 -42.05 23.67
C GLU A 298 -24.36 -40.81 23.38
N VAL A 299 -23.76 -39.86 22.64
CA VAL A 299 -24.42 -38.63 22.21
C VAL A 299 -24.28 -38.52 20.70
N ASP A 300 -25.41 -38.47 19.98
CA ASP A 300 -25.45 -38.12 18.57
C ASP A 300 -25.12 -36.63 18.38
N ARG A 301 -24.17 -36.35 17.50
CA ARG A 301 -23.63 -35.02 17.19
C ARG A 301 -23.85 -34.64 15.73
N SER A 302 -24.60 -35.46 14.99
CA SER A 302 -24.93 -35.19 13.58
C SER A 302 -25.67 -33.86 13.46
N PRO A 303 -25.30 -32.97 12.51
CA PRO A 303 -25.98 -31.69 12.34
C PRO A 303 -27.43 -31.93 11.89
N GLY A 304 -28.40 -31.61 12.76
CA GLY A 304 -29.83 -31.55 12.38
C GLY A 304 -30.84 -32.37 13.17
N LYS A 305 -30.54 -32.94 14.35
CA LYS A 305 -31.56 -33.57 15.19
C LYS A 305 -31.55 -33.03 16.62
N SER A 306 -32.41 -32.05 16.88
CA SER A 306 -32.78 -31.65 18.24
C SER A 306 -33.44 -32.85 18.93
N THR A 307 -32.81 -33.39 19.98
CA THR A 307 -33.47 -34.32 20.90
C THR A 307 -34.50 -33.55 21.72
N ASN A 308 -35.73 -33.51 21.22
CA ASN A 308 -36.89 -33.03 21.96
C ASN A 308 -37.32 -34.14 22.94
N GLY A 309 -36.84 -34.08 24.18
CA GLY A 309 -37.28 -34.95 25.28
C GLY A 309 -38.47 -34.32 25.99
N HIS A 310 -39.66 -34.69 25.55
CA HIS A 310 -40.95 -34.33 26.15
C HIS A 310 -41.19 -35.22 27.39
N GLN A 311 -41.32 -34.62 28.57
CA GLN A 311 -42.07 -35.18 29.68
C GLN A 311 -43.15 -34.14 30.04
N ASP A 312 -44.26 -34.20 29.30
CA ASP A 312 -45.53 -33.67 29.77
C ASP A 312 -46.12 -34.74 30.71
N GLU A 313 -46.11 -34.44 32.00
CA GLU A 313 -47.04 -35.04 32.95
C GLU A 313 -48.36 -34.27 32.81
N ASP A 314 -49.38 -34.90 32.23
CA ASP A 314 -50.76 -34.46 32.37
C ASP A 314 -51.70 -35.67 32.23
N GLU A 315 -52.33 -36.06 33.34
CA GLU A 315 -53.69 -36.62 33.45
C GLU A 315 -53.95 -36.96 34.93
N GLN A 316 -55.05 -36.65 35.60
CA GLN A 316 -56.23 -35.80 35.40
C GLN A 316 -57.07 -36.00 36.68
N SER A 317 -57.88 -34.99 37.05
CA SER A 317 -59.04 -35.02 37.97
C SER A 317 -58.80 -34.92 39.48
#